data_AF-A0A6P6K0D2-F1
#
_entry.id   AF-A0A6P6K0D2-F1
#
_cell.length_a   1.000
_cell.length_b   1.000
_cell.length_c   1.000
_cell.angle_alpha   90.00
_cell.angle_beta   90.00
_cell.angle_gamma   90.00
#
_symmetry.space_group_name_H-M   'P 1'
#
loop_
_entity.id
_entity.type
_entity.pdbx_description
1 polymer ?
#
loop_
_entity_poly.entity_id
_entity_poly.type
_entity_poly.pdbx_seq_one_letter_code
_entity_poly.pdbx_strand_id
1 'polypeptide(L)'
;MKTKPNGSLVKKETFALRRKEVVQNKPAISQLLHRWLALFTESQVYYEFSRVVGKSLQENFFDELDRFSPRLIDLFRKKKGLTGQLLAELLRQTKTTEPTDIRCLCLRGLPVILADDSSAFFRTCSVS
;
A
#
# COMPACT_ATOMS: atom_id res chain seq x y z
N MET A 1 -22.37 7.86 34.69
CA MET A 1 -21.27 8.27 33.78
C MET A 1 -21.05 7.16 32.77
N LYS A 2 -21.25 7.40 31.47
CA LYS A 2 -20.91 6.40 30.43
C LYS A 2 -19.41 6.54 30.14
N THR A 3 -18.62 5.62 30.69
CA THR A 3 -17.18 5.52 30.42
C THR A 3 -17.00 5.33 28.92
N LYS A 4 -16.27 6.24 28.25
CA LYS A 4 -15.92 6.06 26.84
C LYS A 4 -15.18 4.73 26.70
N PRO A 5 -15.64 3.80 25.84
CA PRO A 5 -15.00 2.50 25.74
C PRO A 5 -13.56 2.71 25.24
N ASN A 6 -12.62 2.05 25.91
CA ASN A 6 -11.21 2.17 25.62
C ASN A 6 -10.95 1.64 24.20
N GLY A 7 -10.53 2.52 23.27
CA GLY A 7 -10.44 2.19 21.84
C GLY A 7 -9.50 1.02 21.54
N SER A 8 -8.56 0.72 22.43
CA SER A 8 -7.68 -0.46 22.34
C SER A 8 -8.41 -1.79 22.60
N LEU A 9 -9.37 -1.82 23.53
CA LEU A 9 -10.14 -3.02 23.89
C LEU A 9 -11.18 -3.36 22.81
N VAL A 10 -11.91 -2.36 22.31
CA VAL A 10 -12.91 -2.53 21.23
C VAL A 10 -12.27 -3.11 19.95
N LYS A 11 -11.03 -2.74 19.65
CA LYS A 11 -10.28 -3.22 18.49
C LYS A 11 -9.92 -4.70 18.59
N LYS A 12 -9.58 -5.22 19.78
CA LYS A 12 -9.24 -6.65 19.98
C LYS A 12 -10.48 -7.54 20.01
N GLU A 13 -11.53 -7.14 20.72
CA GLU A 13 -12.72 -7.97 20.94
C GLU A 13 -13.53 -8.25 19.65
N THR A 14 -13.34 -7.43 18.62
CA THR A 14 -14.09 -7.56 17.37
C THR A 14 -13.42 -8.46 16.33
N PHE A 15 -12.15 -8.86 16.48
CA PHE A 15 -11.42 -9.58 15.42
C PHE A 15 -12.08 -10.91 15.05
N ALA A 16 -12.42 -11.73 16.06
CA ALA A 16 -13.05 -13.03 15.84
C ALA A 16 -14.40 -12.89 15.12
N LEU A 17 -15.22 -11.91 15.51
CA LEU A 17 -16.50 -11.61 14.87
C LEU A 17 -16.32 -11.19 13.41
N ARG A 18 -15.36 -10.32 13.14
CA ARG A 18 -15.04 -9.81 11.80
C ARG A 18 -14.51 -10.90 10.88
N ARG A 19 -13.56 -11.71 11.36
CA ARG A 19 -13.05 -12.87 10.61
C ARG A 19 -14.17 -13.87 10.33
N LYS A 20 -15.03 -14.15 11.31
CA LYS A 20 -16.19 -15.02 11.13
C LYS A 20 -17.10 -14.50 10.01
N GLU A 21 -17.44 -13.21 10.02
CA GLU A 21 -18.23 -12.59 8.96
C GLU A 21 -17.55 -12.67 7.59
N VAL A 22 -16.27 -12.29 7.47
CA VAL A 22 -15.53 -12.31 6.19
C VAL A 22 -15.44 -13.73 5.63
N VAL A 23 -15.09 -14.70 6.47
CA VAL A 23 -14.86 -16.09 6.03
C VAL A 23 -16.18 -16.81 5.75
N GLN A 24 -17.20 -16.62 6.58
CA GLN A 24 -18.48 -17.34 6.46
C GLN A 24 -19.46 -16.63 5.54
N ASN A 25 -19.69 -15.33 5.75
CA ASN A 25 -20.74 -14.58 5.05
C ASN A 25 -20.27 -14.00 3.71
N LYS A 26 -18.95 -13.86 3.51
CA LYS A 26 -18.32 -13.32 2.29
C LYS A 26 -19.05 -12.08 1.74
N PRO A 27 -19.33 -11.08 2.59
CA PRO A 27 -20.10 -9.91 2.17
C PRO A 27 -19.36 -9.09 1.12
N ALA A 28 -20.09 -8.26 0.37
CA ALA A 28 -19.47 -7.31 -0.54
C ALA A 28 -18.56 -6.33 0.22
N ILE A 29 -17.47 -5.89 -0.41
CA ILE A 29 -16.50 -4.96 0.20
C ILE A 29 -17.18 -3.68 0.66
N SER A 30 -18.16 -3.17 -0.08
CA SER A 30 -18.95 -1.98 0.29
C SER A 30 -19.68 -2.15 1.63
N GLN A 31 -20.20 -3.35 1.93
CA GLN A 31 -20.89 -3.65 3.19
C GLN A 31 -19.90 -3.75 4.35
N LEU A 32 -18.72 -4.34 4.12
CA LEU A 32 -17.64 -4.38 5.11
C LEU A 32 -17.15 -2.98 5.46
N LEU A 33 -16.96 -2.13 4.45
CA LEU A 33 -16.54 -0.74 4.64
C LEU A 33 -17.56 -0.01 5.52
N HIS A 34 -18.85 -0.07 5.20
CA HIS A 34 -19.88 0.63 5.97
C HIS A 34 -20.00 0.13 7.41
N ARG A 35 -19.94 -1.20 7.62
CA ARG A 35 -20.11 -1.82 8.95
C ARG A 35 -18.87 -1.68 9.83
N TRP A 36 -17.70 -1.63 9.21
CA TRP A 36 -16.41 -1.70 9.89
C TRP A 36 -15.45 -0.57 9.48
N LEU A 37 -15.98 0.65 9.31
CA LEU A 37 -15.21 1.84 8.89
C LEU A 37 -13.89 2.01 9.65
N ALA A 38 -13.89 1.77 10.96
CA ALA A 38 -12.71 1.94 11.82
C ALA A 38 -11.54 1.00 11.47
N LEU A 39 -11.78 -0.08 10.72
CA LEU A 39 -10.76 -1.07 10.34
C LEU A 39 -9.97 -0.70 9.10
N PHE A 40 -10.50 0.22 8.29
CA PHE A 40 -9.87 0.64 7.04
C PHE A 40 -9.01 1.89 7.25
N THR A 41 -8.65 2.18 8.49
CA THR A 41 -7.53 3.08 8.78
C THR A 41 -6.22 2.33 8.54
N GLU A 42 -5.20 3.05 8.06
CA GLU A 42 -3.86 2.49 7.78
C GLU A 42 -3.31 1.66 8.96
N SER A 43 -3.37 2.22 10.17
CA SER A 43 -2.93 1.51 11.38
C SER A 43 -3.65 0.17 11.60
N GLN A 44 -4.96 0.11 11.36
CA GLN A 44 -5.72 -1.12 11.53
C GLN A 44 -5.39 -2.15 10.46
N VAL A 45 -5.15 -1.73 9.22
CA VAL A 45 -4.69 -2.62 8.15
C VAL A 45 -3.35 -3.28 8.55
N TYR A 46 -2.41 -2.50 9.09
CA TYR A 46 -1.14 -3.04 9.59
C TYR A 46 -1.32 -4.04 10.73
N TYR A 47 -2.15 -3.71 11.72
CA TYR A 47 -2.42 -4.61 12.85
C TYR A 47 -3.13 -5.90 12.42
N GLU A 48 -4.11 -5.82 11.51
CA GLU A 48 -4.82 -7.00 11.02
C GLU A 48 -3.92 -7.89 10.17
N PHE A 49 -3.11 -7.31 9.28
CA PHE A 49 -2.14 -8.05 8.51
C PHE A 49 -1.16 -8.80 9.42
N SER A 50 -0.57 -8.10 10.40
CA SER A 50 0.36 -8.72 11.35
C SER A 50 -0.28 -9.85 12.15
N ARG A 51 -1.53 -9.70 12.57
CA ARG A 51 -2.28 -10.74 13.28
C ARG A 51 -2.61 -11.96 12.41
N VAL A 52 -2.86 -11.78 11.11
CA VAL A 52 -3.21 -12.88 10.20
C VAL A 52 -1.96 -13.58 9.66
N VAL A 53 -0.93 -12.82 9.30
CA VAL A 53 0.27 -13.31 8.59
C VAL A 53 1.46 -13.55 9.53
N GLY A 54 1.44 -12.96 10.73
CA GLY A 54 2.54 -13.02 11.69
C GLY A 54 3.75 -12.15 11.31
N LYS A 55 3.55 -11.17 10.43
CA LYS A 55 4.61 -10.33 9.84
C LYS A 55 4.19 -8.86 9.77
N SER A 56 5.12 -7.93 9.94
CA SER A 56 4.85 -6.50 9.72
C SER A 56 4.61 -6.23 8.23
N LEU A 57 3.44 -5.67 7.88
CA LEU A 57 3.13 -5.34 6.49
C LEU A 57 4.10 -4.31 5.94
N GLN A 58 4.33 -3.23 6.71
CA GLN A 58 5.14 -2.10 6.28
C GLN A 58 6.61 -2.50 6.07
N GLU A 59 7.20 -3.21 7.04
CA GLU A 59 8.60 -3.65 6.96
C GLU A 59 8.78 -4.65 5.81
N ASN A 60 7.96 -5.71 5.74
CA ASN A 60 8.09 -6.69 4.66
C ASN A 60 7.86 -6.07 3.28
N PHE A 61 6.95 -5.11 3.16
CA PHE A 61 6.72 -4.41 1.91
C PHE A 61 7.95 -3.63 1.45
N PHE A 62 8.56 -2.84 2.35
CA PHE A 62 9.73 -2.06 2.01
C PHE A 62 10.97 -2.93 1.80
N ASP A 63 11.17 -3.98 2.59
CA ASP A 63 12.28 -4.91 2.43
C ASP A 63 12.24 -5.61 1.07
N GLU A 64 11.06 -6.11 0.66
CA GLU A 64 10.90 -6.73 -0.66
C GLU A 64 10.97 -5.69 -1.78
N LEU A 65 10.42 -4.49 -1.60
CA LEU A 65 10.56 -3.42 -2.58
C LEU A 65 12.02 -3.06 -2.81
N ASP A 66 12.82 -2.91 -1.76
CA ASP A 66 14.25 -2.64 -1.85
C ASP A 66 14.99 -3.78 -2.55
N ARG A 67 14.68 -5.02 -2.16
CA ARG A 67 15.25 -6.23 -2.78
C ARG A 67 15.01 -6.28 -4.29
N PHE A 68 13.81 -5.89 -4.75
CA PHE A 68 13.46 -5.91 -6.18
C PHE A 68 13.81 -4.62 -6.93
N SER A 69 14.10 -3.53 -6.24
CA SER A 69 14.36 -2.21 -6.84
C SER A 69 15.41 -2.25 -7.96
N PRO A 70 16.59 -2.88 -7.80
CA PRO A 70 17.58 -2.94 -8.88
C PRO A 70 17.03 -3.57 -10.17
N ARG A 71 16.25 -4.65 -10.03
CA ARG A 71 15.66 -5.37 -11.17
C ARG A 71 14.54 -4.57 -11.84
N LEU A 72 13.74 -3.85 -11.06
CA LEU A 72 12.71 -2.94 -11.58
C LEU A 72 13.34 -1.79 -12.36
N ILE A 73 14.39 -1.17 -11.82
CA ILE A 73 15.11 -0.08 -12.50
C ILE A 73 15.70 -0.57 -13.83
N ASP A 74 16.31 -1.75 -13.86
CA ASP A 74 16.83 -2.34 -15.09
C ASP A 74 15.74 -2.65 -16.11
N LEU A 75 14.58 -3.14 -15.65
CA LEU A 75 13.40 -3.30 -16.49
C LEU A 75 12.96 -1.96 -17.09
N PHE A 76 12.92 -0.90 -16.28
CA PHE A 76 12.51 0.43 -16.72
C PHE A 76 13.44 0.97 -17.82
N ARG A 77 14.77 0.82 -17.67
CA ARG A 77 15.76 1.23 -18.68
C ARG A 77 15.64 0.48 -20.00
N LYS A 78 15.20 -0.78 -19.95
CA LYS A 78 15.05 -1.64 -21.14
C LYS A 78 13.79 -1.34 -21.95
N LYS A 79 12.75 -0.77 -21.34
CA LYS A 79 11.53 -0.40 -22.07
C LYS A 79 11.77 0.69 -23.11
N LYS A 80 11.01 0.61 -24.20
CA LYS A 80 11.07 1.51 -25.36
C LYS A 80 9.67 2.04 -25.68
N GLY A 81 9.57 2.90 -26.70
CA GLY A 81 8.31 3.57 -27.07
C GLY A 81 7.85 4.57 -26.03
N LEU A 82 6.55 4.91 -26.05
CA LEU A 82 5.95 5.90 -25.14
C LEU A 82 6.13 5.52 -23.66
N THR A 83 5.89 4.26 -23.30
CA THR A 83 6.14 3.75 -21.94
C THR A 83 7.61 3.92 -21.54
N GLY A 84 8.55 3.61 -22.43
CA GLY A 84 9.97 3.79 -22.18
C GLY A 84 10.36 5.26 -21.98
N GLN A 85 9.75 6.19 -22.73
CA GLN A 85 9.98 7.62 -22.55
C GLN A 85 9.50 8.12 -21.18
N LEU A 86 8.31 7.70 -20.74
CA LEU A 86 7.78 8.05 -19.42
C LEU A 86 8.67 7.50 -18.29
N LEU A 87 9.13 6.25 -18.41
CA LEU A 87 10.03 5.63 -17.43
C LEU A 87 11.41 6.30 -17.41
N ALA A 88 11.94 6.69 -18.58
CA ALA A 88 13.20 7.43 -18.67
C ALA A 88 13.11 8.80 -17.98
N GLU A 89 11.97 9.48 -18.10
CA GLU A 89 11.72 10.74 -17.41
C GLU A 89 11.67 10.55 -15.88
N LEU A 90 10.98 9.50 -15.39
CA LEU A 90 10.99 9.16 -13.96
C LEU A 90 12.42 8.87 -13.46
N LEU A 91 13.19 8.08 -14.20
CA LEU A 91 14.59 7.78 -13.87
C LEU A 91 15.46 9.03 -13.81
N ARG A 92 15.21 10.02 -14.68
CA ARG A 92 15.95 11.29 -14.71
C ARG A 92 15.62 12.20 -13.52
N GLN A 93 14.38 12.14 -13.03
CA GLN A 93 13.92 12.90 -11.86
C GLN A 93 14.54 12.38 -10.56
N THR A 94 14.77 11.07 -10.46
CA THR A 94 15.41 10.43 -9.32
C THR A 94 16.94 10.49 -9.44
N LYS A 95 17.54 11.55 -8.89
CA LYS A 95 19.00 11.79 -8.97
C LYS A 95 19.81 11.25 -7.78
N THR A 96 19.13 10.72 -6.78
CA THR A 96 19.71 10.30 -5.51
C THR A 96 19.78 8.79 -5.43
N THR A 97 20.67 8.29 -4.57
CA THR A 97 20.73 6.88 -4.17
C THR A 97 20.01 6.63 -2.85
N GLU A 98 19.26 7.63 -2.36
CA GLU A 98 18.53 7.52 -1.10
C GLU A 98 17.44 6.45 -1.22
N PRO A 99 17.33 5.51 -0.26
CA PRO A 99 16.37 4.40 -0.34
C PRO A 99 14.93 4.86 -0.60
N THR A 100 14.51 5.96 0.04
CA THR A 100 13.16 6.52 -0.13
C THR A 100 12.90 6.98 -1.56
N ASP A 101 13.88 7.59 -2.23
CA ASP A 101 13.74 8.09 -3.59
C ASP A 101 13.71 6.94 -4.60
N ILE A 102 14.50 5.89 -4.35
CA ILE A 102 14.48 4.65 -5.14
C ILE A 102 13.14 3.92 -5.00
N ARG A 103 12.61 3.82 -3.78
CA ARG A 103 11.26 3.27 -3.53
C ARG A 103 10.20 4.08 -4.25
N CYS A 104 10.25 5.41 -4.16
CA CYS A 104 9.34 6.30 -4.87
C CYS A 104 9.38 6.10 -6.39
N LEU A 105 10.58 6.01 -6.96
CA LEU A 105 10.79 5.70 -8.38
C LEU A 105 10.13 4.39 -8.77
N CYS A 106 10.39 3.31 -8.01
CA CYS A 106 9.83 1.99 -8.28
C CYS A 106 8.31 2.01 -8.22
N LEU A 107 7.73 2.61 -7.18
CA LEU A 107 6.29 2.73 -7.03
C LEU A 107 5.67 3.52 -8.19
N ARG A 108 6.31 4.62 -8.65
CA ARG A 108 5.82 5.42 -9.79
C ARG A 108 5.95 4.71 -11.13
N GLY A 109 6.98 3.89 -11.31
CA GLY A 109 7.22 3.16 -12.56
C GLY A 109 6.35 1.91 -12.72
N LEU A 110 5.88 1.30 -11.63
CA LEU A 110 5.07 0.08 -11.67
C LEU A 110 3.77 0.23 -12.48
N PRO A 111 2.90 1.23 -12.23
CA PRO A 111 1.68 1.41 -13.02
C PRO A 111 1.99 1.66 -14.51
N VAL A 112 3.07 2.38 -14.80
CA VAL A 112 3.49 2.67 -16.18
C VAL A 112 3.82 1.39 -16.95
N ILE A 113 4.48 0.42 -16.30
CA ILE A 113 4.78 -0.89 -16.89
C ILE A 113 3.52 -1.73 -17.08
N LEU A 114 2.57 -1.63 -16.15
CA LEU A 114 1.32 -2.40 -16.16
C LEU A 114 0.22 -1.77 -17.02
N ALA A 115 0.47 -0.59 -17.59
CA ALA A 115 -0.51 0.23 -18.29
C ALA A 115 -1.74 0.59 -17.41
N ASP A 116 -1.51 0.72 -16.10
CA ASP A 116 -2.50 1.16 -15.12
C ASP A 116 -2.52 2.68 -14.98
N ASP A 117 -3.67 3.22 -14.55
CA ASP A 117 -3.78 4.63 -14.19
C ASP A 117 -3.12 4.91 -12.84
N SER A 118 -1.97 5.60 -12.87
CA SER A 118 -1.25 6.03 -11.67
C SER A 118 -1.82 7.29 -11.01
N SER A 119 -2.79 7.99 -11.63
CA SER A 119 -3.28 9.29 -11.17
C SER A 119 -3.88 9.25 -9.76
N ALA A 120 -4.54 8.13 -9.41
CA ALA A 120 -5.12 7.92 -8.10
C ALA A 120 -4.11 7.38 -7.06
N PHE A 121 -2.97 6.84 -7.51
CA PHE A 121 -2.03 6.13 -6.65
C PHE A 121 -1.05 7.08 -5.93
N PHE A 122 -0.64 8.16 -6.60
CA PHE A 122 0.23 9.19 -6.01
C PHE A 122 -0.54 10.48 -5.81
N ARG A 123 -0.87 10.77 -4.55
CA ARG A 123 -1.24 12.15 -4.18
C ARG A 123 0.05 12.96 -4.18
N THR A 124 0.32 13.70 -5.24
CA THR A 124 1.36 14.72 -5.21
C THR A 124 0.90 15.82 -4.26
N CYS A 125 1.67 16.11 -3.22
CA CYS A 125 1.46 17.32 -2.44
C CYS A 125 1.74 18.50 -3.37
N SER A 126 0.68 19.17 -3.84
CA SER A 126 0.80 20.47 -4.46
C SER A 126 1.22 21.43 -3.34
N VAL A 127 2.45 21.92 -3.38
CA VAL A 127 2.83 23.07 -2.57
C VAL A 127 2.17 24.27 -3.24
N SER A 128 1.01 24.66 -2.72
CA SER A 128 0.39 25.97 -3.00
C SER A 128 0.97 27.02 -2.07
#